data_AF-A0A2V9M4X2-F1
#
_entry.id   AF-A0A2V9M4X2-F1
#
_cell.length_a   1.000
_cell.length_b   1.000
_cell.length_c   1.000
_cell.angle_alpha   90.00
_cell.angle_beta   90.00
_cell.angle_gamma   90.00
#
_symmetry.space_group_name_H-M   'P 1'
#
loop_
_entity.id
_entity.type
_entity.pdbx_description
1 polymer ?
#
loop_
_entity_poly.entity_id
_entity_poly.type
_entity_poly.pdbx_seq_one_letter_code
_entity_poly.pdbx_strand_id
1 'polypeptide(L)'
;MHLAPCTLNFELWTLDFGLWTLELGLWTLNLALSSKNSMTSTPSHRISYLLTLLLPLLLSAQSIAQTAAAKKVFMITDMEGVSGIFDTELQCLPYKSPRWEESRKLLTGEINAAVDGLFEGGAKEVVVWDGHSSGQNLSVSDIHPRVRLLTGAAVSPTLELDSSYSAIIFVGQHALAGAEKGILGHSYDSQNIQNIWVNKRPTGEIGAIVMLAGVFGIPVIMLAGDTAACKELHQLVPQAECAEVKSGVSRTAGFMLSHPASCALIHEKARRGLERLAEFKPYRVVGPVEVKVELTTKGNRGFRPREGVEQLNDRTWIFRGKDILDAWLKFSSF
;
A
#
# COMPACT_ATOMS: atom_id res chain seq x y z
N MET A 1 15.02 -53.29 28.41
CA MET A 1 13.71 -52.87 27.88
C MET A 1 13.84 -52.85 26.36
N HIS A 2 13.45 -53.93 25.69
CA HIS A 2 13.56 -54.04 24.22
C HIS A 2 12.44 -53.22 23.57
N LEU A 3 12.81 -52.30 22.67
CA LEU A 3 11.88 -51.69 21.73
C LEU A 3 12.06 -52.41 20.39
N ALA A 4 11.01 -53.08 19.93
CA ALA A 4 10.94 -53.69 18.60
C ALA A 4 10.65 -52.59 17.55
N PRO A 5 11.17 -52.70 16.31
CA PRO A 5 10.79 -51.81 15.22
C PRO A 5 9.34 -52.06 14.80
N CYS A 6 8.59 -50.98 14.55
CA CYS A 6 7.20 -51.00 14.10
C CYS A 6 7.15 -50.48 12.66
N THR A 7 6.57 -51.27 11.75
CA THR A 7 6.35 -50.90 10.34
C THR A 7 4.91 -50.46 10.12
N LEU A 8 4.69 -49.36 9.39
CA LEU A 8 3.38 -48.94 8.88
C LEU A 8 3.45 -48.86 7.35
N ASN A 9 2.56 -49.60 6.66
CA ASN A 9 2.46 -49.60 5.20
C ASN A 9 1.28 -48.74 4.74
N PHE A 10 1.52 -47.85 3.79
CA PHE A 10 0.50 -47.24 2.94
C PHE A 10 0.94 -47.44 1.50
N GLU A 11 0.04 -47.93 0.64
CA GLU A 11 0.25 -48.67 -0.63
C GLU A 11 1.11 -48.01 -1.75
N LEU A 12 1.90 -46.97 -1.47
CA LEU A 12 2.91 -46.40 -2.39
C LEU A 12 4.23 -45.97 -1.71
N TRP A 13 4.41 -46.15 -0.38
CA TRP A 13 5.63 -45.77 0.35
C TRP A 13 5.89 -46.66 1.59
N THR A 14 7.16 -46.95 1.88
CA THR A 14 7.62 -47.56 3.15
C THR A 14 8.44 -46.55 3.95
N LEU A 15 8.16 -46.43 5.25
CA LEU A 15 8.88 -45.55 6.17
C LEU A 15 9.43 -46.38 7.35
N ASP A 16 10.73 -46.63 7.36
CA ASP A 16 11.42 -47.36 8.44
C ASP A 16 12.15 -46.40 9.38
N PHE A 17 11.89 -46.48 10.68
CA PHE A 17 12.66 -45.78 11.70
C PHE A 17 13.76 -46.69 12.26
N GLY A 18 14.90 -46.70 11.58
CA GLY A 18 16.14 -47.33 12.01
C GLY A 18 17.32 -46.39 11.81
N LEU A 19 18.36 -46.51 12.65
CA LEU A 19 19.54 -45.64 12.60
C LEU A 19 20.20 -45.70 11.21
N TRP A 20 20.03 -44.61 10.46
CA TRP A 20 20.68 -44.23 9.20
C TRP A 20 20.20 -44.92 7.91
N THR A 21 19.07 -44.47 7.36
CA THR A 21 18.86 -44.25 5.90
C THR A 21 17.52 -43.54 5.64
N LEU A 22 17.50 -42.53 4.76
CA LEU A 22 16.28 -41.90 4.23
C LEU A 22 16.39 -41.91 2.69
N GLU A 23 15.53 -42.67 2.01
CA GLU A 23 15.48 -42.74 0.53
C GLU A 23 14.32 -41.88 -0.01
N LEU A 24 14.64 -41.00 -0.97
CA LEU A 24 13.67 -40.34 -1.84
C LEU A 24 14.18 -40.44 -3.29
N GLY A 25 13.58 -41.32 -4.11
CA GLY A 25 13.80 -41.39 -5.56
C GLY A 25 13.18 -40.17 -6.26
N LEU A 26 13.53 -39.77 -7.50
CA LEU A 26 14.16 -40.44 -8.62
C LEU A 26 15.59 -39.92 -8.87
N TRP A 27 16.43 -40.72 -9.56
CA TRP A 27 17.87 -40.55 -9.89
C TRP A 27 18.85 -41.22 -8.90
N THR A 28 19.42 -42.34 -9.33
CA THR A 28 20.56 -43.01 -8.67
C THR A 28 21.87 -42.61 -9.36
N LEU A 29 22.78 -41.95 -8.61
CA LEU A 29 24.15 -41.67 -9.07
C LEU A 29 25.06 -42.83 -8.63
N ASN A 30 25.41 -43.72 -9.55
CA ASN A 30 26.36 -44.80 -9.29
C ASN A 30 27.80 -44.32 -9.53
N LEU A 31 28.59 -44.18 -8.46
CA LEU A 31 30.05 -44.00 -8.54
C LEU A 31 30.73 -45.36 -8.38
N ALA A 32 31.08 -45.98 -9.50
CA ALA A 32 31.92 -47.18 -9.52
C ALA A 32 33.40 -46.78 -9.41
N LEU A 33 34.11 -47.25 -8.38
CA LEU A 33 35.57 -47.18 -8.29
C LEU A 33 36.15 -48.57 -8.60
N SER A 34 36.85 -48.67 -9.73
CA SER A 34 37.61 -49.85 -10.14
C SER A 34 39.12 -49.64 -9.96
N SER A 35 39.73 -50.45 -9.11
CA SER A 35 40.80 -51.42 -9.46
C SER A 35 41.93 -51.53 -8.42
N LYS A 36 42.06 -52.77 -7.93
CA LYS A 36 43.22 -53.56 -7.49
C LYS A 36 44.46 -52.91 -6.83
N ASN A 37 44.73 -53.49 -5.65
CA ASN A 37 45.99 -54.02 -5.12
C ASN A 37 46.97 -53.15 -4.28
N SER A 38 47.07 -53.64 -3.03
CA SER A 38 48.24 -53.82 -2.16
C SER A 38 48.49 -52.82 -1.03
N MET A 39 48.22 -53.33 0.19
CA MET A 39 48.91 -53.14 1.46
C MET A 39 49.64 -51.81 1.72
N THR A 40 49.10 -50.97 2.62
CA THR A 40 49.55 -50.84 4.03
C THR A 40 48.98 -49.57 4.69
N SER A 41 48.51 -49.74 5.93
CA SER A 41 48.41 -48.76 7.04
C SER A 41 47.58 -47.46 6.95
N THR A 42 46.70 -47.37 7.96
CA THR A 42 46.07 -46.21 8.64
C THR A 42 44.79 -45.57 8.06
N PRO A 43 43.69 -45.50 8.85
CA PRO A 43 42.44 -44.85 8.46
C PRO A 43 42.32 -43.46 9.10
N SER A 44 42.10 -42.42 8.31
CA SER A 44 41.37 -41.20 8.68
C SER A 44 41.45 -40.20 7.53
N HIS A 45 40.48 -39.29 7.45
CA HIS A 45 40.41 -38.12 6.53
C HIS A 45 39.58 -38.22 5.24
N ARG A 46 38.97 -39.36 4.85
CA ARG A 46 38.13 -39.38 3.63
C ARG A 46 36.61 -39.21 3.84
N ILE A 47 36.12 -39.22 5.07
CA ILE A 47 34.67 -39.06 5.36
C ILE A 47 34.30 -37.59 5.69
N SER A 48 35.28 -36.72 5.97
CA SER A 48 35.02 -35.35 6.42
C SER A 48 34.60 -34.37 5.31
N TYR A 49 34.80 -34.70 4.03
CA TYR A 49 34.56 -33.77 2.93
C TYR A 49 33.14 -33.85 2.34
N LEU A 50 32.43 -34.98 2.49
CA LEU A 50 31.06 -35.11 1.98
C LEU A 50 30.02 -34.45 2.91
N LEU A 51 30.24 -34.47 4.24
CA LEU A 51 29.33 -33.79 5.19
C LEU A 51 29.45 -32.25 5.13
N THR A 52 30.61 -31.71 4.76
CA THR A 52 30.83 -30.26 4.64
C THR A 52 30.24 -29.63 3.37
N LEU A 53 29.85 -30.44 2.37
CA LEU A 53 29.22 -29.98 1.13
C LEU A 53 27.69 -30.07 1.15
N LEU A 54 27.10 -30.86 2.05
CA LEU A 54 25.65 -30.99 2.21
C LEU A 54 25.06 -29.93 3.15
N LEU A 55 25.82 -29.46 4.14
CA LEU A 55 25.37 -28.42 5.08
C LEU A 55 25.11 -27.06 4.42
N PRO A 56 25.94 -26.54 3.47
CA PRO A 56 25.65 -25.29 2.78
C PRO A 56 24.47 -25.43 1.81
N LEU A 57 24.23 -26.62 1.24
CA LEU A 57 23.11 -26.87 0.32
C LEU A 57 21.76 -26.94 1.03
N LEU A 58 21.72 -27.51 2.24
CA LEU A 58 20.53 -27.52 3.09
C LEU A 58 20.23 -26.13 3.70
N LEU A 59 21.25 -25.32 3.98
CA LEU A 59 21.10 -23.92 4.40
C LEU A 59 20.71 -22.98 3.23
N SER A 60 21.09 -23.30 1.98
CA SER A 60 20.64 -22.54 0.80
C SER A 60 19.21 -22.87 0.36
N ALA A 61 18.71 -24.08 0.64
CA ALA A 61 17.35 -24.47 0.29
C ALA A 61 16.28 -23.85 1.23
N GLN A 62 16.64 -23.56 2.48
CA GLN A 62 15.74 -22.83 3.40
C GLN A 62 15.60 -21.34 3.07
N SER A 63 16.46 -20.78 2.23
CA SER A 63 16.40 -19.38 1.81
C SER A 63 15.43 -19.11 0.64
N ILE A 64 14.90 -20.15 -0.02
CA ILE A 64 14.05 -20.01 -1.22
C ILE A 64 12.56 -20.19 -0.92
N ALA A 65 12.21 -20.57 0.31
CA ALA A 65 10.83 -20.69 0.76
C ALA A 65 10.49 -19.68 1.88
N GLN A 66 11.04 -18.47 1.80
CA GLN A 66 10.28 -17.35 2.33
C GLN A 66 9.14 -17.15 1.34
N THR A 67 7.96 -17.70 1.66
CA THR A 67 6.72 -17.33 0.99
C THR A 67 6.69 -15.81 0.99
N ALA A 68 7.04 -15.20 -0.14
CA ALA A 68 6.90 -13.76 -0.31
C ALA A 68 5.44 -13.49 0.04
N ALA A 69 5.23 -12.73 1.13
CA ALA A 69 3.88 -12.44 1.61
C ALA A 69 3.06 -11.98 0.40
N ALA A 70 1.87 -12.54 0.24
CA ALA A 70 1.03 -12.27 -0.91
C ALA A 70 0.92 -10.74 -1.09
N LYS A 71 1.25 -10.24 -2.30
CA LYS A 71 1.23 -8.79 -2.60
C LYS A 71 -0.20 -8.27 -2.47
N LYS A 72 -0.57 -7.83 -1.28
CA LYS A 72 -1.88 -7.27 -0.94
C LYS A 72 -1.79 -5.75 -1.02
N VAL A 73 -2.60 -5.14 -1.86
CA VAL A 73 -2.56 -3.70 -2.14
C VAL A 73 -3.83 -3.04 -1.63
N PHE A 74 -3.67 -1.90 -0.94
CA PHE A 74 -4.79 -1.04 -0.56
C PHE A 74 -4.85 0.16 -1.52
N MET A 75 -5.99 0.35 -2.16
CA MET A 75 -6.24 1.47 -3.06
C MET A 75 -7.17 2.46 -2.37
N ILE A 76 -6.68 3.68 -2.20
CA ILE A 76 -7.47 4.81 -1.71
C ILE A 76 -7.98 5.56 -2.93
N THR A 77 -9.29 5.75 -2.99
CA THR A 77 -9.92 6.45 -4.12
C THR A 77 -10.51 7.77 -3.68
N ASP A 78 -10.38 8.76 -4.55
CA ASP A 78 -11.05 10.04 -4.39
C ASP A 78 -11.59 10.52 -5.76
N MET A 79 -12.36 11.61 -5.80
CA MET A 79 -13.05 12.04 -7.02
C MET A 79 -12.40 13.26 -7.68
N GLU A 80 -11.95 14.21 -6.89
CA GLU A 80 -11.48 15.52 -7.36
C GLU A 80 -10.27 15.43 -8.27
N GLY A 81 -9.47 14.36 -8.22
CA GLY A 81 -8.28 14.13 -9.03
C GLY A 81 -8.53 13.36 -10.33
N VAL A 82 -9.71 12.77 -10.53
CA VAL A 82 -10.08 12.02 -11.74
C VAL A 82 -10.03 12.92 -12.98
N SER A 83 -9.60 12.40 -14.12
CA SER A 83 -9.56 13.22 -15.35
C SER A 83 -10.97 13.60 -15.80
N GLY A 84 -11.13 14.86 -16.24
CA GLY A 84 -12.42 15.43 -16.62
C GLY A 84 -13.20 16.04 -15.46
N ILE A 85 -12.74 15.90 -14.22
CA ILE A 85 -13.35 16.52 -13.02
C ILE A 85 -12.63 17.82 -12.68
N PHE A 86 -13.39 18.92 -12.54
CA PHE A 86 -12.84 20.26 -12.24
C PHE A 86 -13.75 21.14 -11.39
N ASP A 87 -14.97 20.71 -11.09
CA ASP A 87 -15.96 21.48 -10.35
C ASP A 87 -16.72 20.60 -9.35
N THR A 88 -16.61 20.95 -8.07
CA THR A 88 -17.22 20.20 -6.96
C THR A 88 -18.75 20.13 -7.07
N GLU A 89 -19.42 21.25 -7.33
CA GLU A 89 -20.88 21.33 -7.37
C GLU A 89 -21.43 20.61 -8.60
N LEU A 90 -20.70 20.65 -9.71
CA LEU A 90 -21.09 19.98 -10.95
C LEU A 90 -20.88 18.47 -10.89
N GLN A 91 -19.82 17.99 -10.22
CA GLN A 91 -19.29 16.63 -10.42
C GLN A 91 -19.06 15.81 -9.14
N CYS A 92 -18.71 16.42 -8.01
CA CYS A 92 -18.20 15.68 -6.85
C CYS A 92 -19.25 15.37 -5.77
N LEU A 93 -20.35 16.12 -5.66
CA LEU A 93 -21.30 15.93 -4.56
C LEU A 93 -22.23 14.72 -4.78
N PRO A 94 -22.16 13.67 -3.92
CA PRO A 94 -22.99 12.49 -4.09
C PRO A 94 -24.48 12.79 -4.10
N TYR A 95 -25.18 12.26 -5.09
CA TYR A 95 -26.63 12.44 -5.32
C TYR A 95 -27.11 13.90 -5.50
N LYS A 96 -26.19 14.86 -5.61
CA LYS A 96 -26.51 16.30 -5.75
C LYS A 96 -25.95 16.89 -7.02
N SER A 97 -24.71 16.54 -7.36
CA SER A 97 -24.02 17.06 -8.53
C SER A 97 -24.68 16.60 -9.84
N PRO A 98 -25.04 17.51 -10.77
CA PRO A 98 -25.72 17.14 -12.01
C PRO A 98 -24.98 16.13 -12.89
N ARG A 99 -23.65 16.09 -12.81
CA ARG A 99 -22.78 15.15 -13.55
C ARG A 99 -22.12 14.12 -12.63
N TRP A 100 -22.71 13.85 -11.46
CA TRP A 100 -22.16 12.88 -10.51
C TRP A 100 -22.09 11.46 -11.10
N GLU A 101 -23.15 11.01 -11.78
CA GLU A 101 -23.15 9.67 -12.41
C GLU A 101 -22.09 9.50 -13.50
N GLU A 102 -21.77 10.57 -14.23
CA GLU A 102 -20.63 10.57 -15.15
C GLU A 102 -19.32 10.45 -14.38
N SER A 103 -19.16 11.21 -13.30
CA SER A 103 -17.98 11.22 -12.45
C SER A 103 -17.71 9.85 -11.82
N ARG A 104 -18.76 9.16 -11.37
CA ARG A 104 -18.68 7.77 -10.87
C ARG A 104 -18.17 6.81 -11.95
N LYS A 105 -18.66 6.94 -13.19
CA LYS A 105 -18.23 6.09 -14.31
C LYS A 105 -16.76 6.32 -14.64
N LEU A 106 -16.32 7.57 -14.67
CA LEU A 106 -14.92 7.94 -14.88
C LEU A 106 -14.04 7.38 -13.75
N LEU A 107 -14.41 7.59 -12.49
CA LEU A 107 -13.66 7.06 -11.34
C LEU A 107 -13.57 5.54 -11.39
N THR A 108 -14.69 4.86 -11.64
CA THR A 108 -14.74 3.38 -11.72
C THR A 108 -13.86 2.85 -12.84
N GLY A 109 -13.84 3.51 -14.00
CA GLY A 109 -12.96 3.14 -15.11
C GLY A 109 -11.47 3.28 -14.75
N GLU A 110 -11.09 4.38 -14.10
CA GLU A 110 -9.71 4.61 -13.65
C GLU A 110 -9.28 3.60 -12.58
N ILE A 111 -10.17 3.27 -11.63
CA ILE A 111 -9.95 2.23 -10.62
C ILE A 111 -9.74 0.87 -11.28
N ASN A 112 -10.64 0.46 -12.18
CA ASN A 112 -10.58 -0.85 -12.81
C ASN A 112 -9.28 -0.99 -13.63
N ALA A 113 -8.84 0.08 -14.31
CA ALA A 113 -7.56 0.10 -15.01
C ALA A 113 -6.35 -0.05 -14.05
N ALA A 114 -6.38 0.62 -12.89
CA ALA A 114 -5.36 0.43 -11.86
C ALA A 114 -5.34 -1.01 -11.34
N VAL A 115 -6.51 -1.61 -11.11
CA VAL A 115 -6.64 -2.99 -10.63
C VAL A 115 -6.03 -3.98 -11.62
N ASP A 116 -6.33 -3.84 -12.92
CA ASP A 116 -5.73 -4.68 -13.97
C ASP A 116 -4.20 -4.56 -13.97
N GLY A 117 -3.68 -3.32 -13.92
CA GLY A 117 -2.25 -3.06 -13.83
C GLY A 117 -1.61 -3.68 -12.59
N LEU A 118 -2.25 -3.55 -11.42
CA LEU A 118 -1.78 -4.17 -10.17
C LEU A 118 -1.70 -5.70 -10.29
N PHE A 119 -2.70 -6.36 -10.88
CA PHE A 119 -2.66 -7.81 -11.05
C PHE A 119 -1.58 -8.25 -12.03
N GLU A 120 -1.36 -7.51 -13.12
CA GLU A 120 -0.23 -7.74 -14.03
C GLU A 120 1.12 -7.54 -13.32
N GLY A 121 1.23 -6.57 -12.41
CA GLY A 121 2.40 -6.33 -11.56
C GLY A 121 2.60 -7.37 -10.43
N GLY A 122 1.71 -8.37 -10.35
CA GLY A 122 1.81 -9.51 -9.45
C GLY A 122 1.01 -9.39 -8.15
N ALA A 123 0.03 -8.47 -8.05
CA ALA A 123 -0.88 -8.41 -6.91
C ALA A 123 -1.62 -9.74 -6.74
N LYS A 124 -1.94 -10.10 -5.50
CA LYS A 124 -2.74 -11.28 -5.16
C LYS A 124 -4.09 -10.90 -4.57
N GLU A 125 -4.14 -9.77 -3.88
CA GLU A 125 -5.37 -9.21 -3.34
C GLU A 125 -5.32 -7.69 -3.50
N VAL A 126 -6.45 -7.10 -3.87
CA VAL A 126 -6.63 -5.65 -3.94
C VAL A 126 -7.88 -5.29 -3.14
N VAL A 127 -7.71 -4.38 -2.19
CA VAL A 127 -8.81 -3.76 -1.46
C VAL A 127 -8.95 -2.33 -1.96
N VAL A 128 -10.14 -1.95 -2.38
CA VAL A 128 -10.45 -0.60 -2.84
C VAL A 128 -11.30 0.07 -1.77
N TRP A 129 -10.88 1.21 -1.27
CA TRP A 129 -11.64 2.04 -0.35
C TRP A 129 -12.26 3.23 -1.08
N ASP A 130 -13.58 3.31 -1.04
CA ASP A 130 -14.36 4.49 -1.47
C ASP A 130 -14.13 5.63 -0.48
N GLY A 131 -13.07 6.40 -0.72
CA GLY A 131 -12.60 7.46 0.18
C GLY A 131 -13.25 8.83 -0.04
N HIS A 132 -13.96 9.03 -1.14
CA HIS A 132 -14.56 10.33 -1.43
C HIS A 132 -15.82 10.57 -0.59
N SER A 133 -15.91 11.73 0.06
CA SER A 133 -17.03 12.10 0.93
C SER A 133 -17.27 11.03 2.01
N SER A 134 -18.48 10.47 2.12
CA SER A 134 -18.80 9.41 3.09
C SER A 134 -18.78 7.99 2.49
N GLY A 135 -18.04 7.78 1.40
CA GLY A 135 -17.88 6.48 0.75
C GLY A 135 -19.17 5.95 0.10
N GLN A 136 -19.84 6.80 -0.69
CA GLN A 136 -21.16 6.51 -1.31
C GLN A 136 -21.11 6.59 -2.84
N ASN A 137 -19.93 6.41 -3.44
CA ASN A 137 -19.66 6.68 -4.86
C ASN A 137 -19.52 5.40 -5.66
N LEU A 138 -18.87 4.38 -5.10
CA LEU A 138 -18.57 3.14 -5.79
C LEU A 138 -19.71 2.13 -5.64
N SER A 139 -19.82 1.24 -6.62
CA SER A 139 -20.89 0.24 -6.72
C SER A 139 -20.26 -1.14 -6.85
N VAL A 140 -20.75 -2.10 -6.06
CA VAL A 140 -20.34 -3.51 -6.18
C VAL A 140 -20.69 -4.13 -7.53
N SER A 141 -21.63 -3.53 -8.27
CA SER A 141 -22.02 -4.00 -9.61
C SER A 141 -21.04 -3.59 -10.70
N ASP A 142 -20.28 -2.52 -10.49
CA ASP A 142 -19.45 -1.89 -11.53
C ASP A 142 -17.94 -2.00 -11.24
N ILE A 143 -17.58 -2.24 -9.97
CA ILE A 143 -16.20 -2.42 -9.54
C ILE A 143 -15.62 -3.74 -10.07
N HIS A 144 -14.32 -3.77 -10.32
CA HIS A 144 -13.62 -4.94 -10.83
C HIS A 144 -13.86 -6.21 -9.98
N PRO A 145 -14.26 -7.36 -10.57
CA PRO A 145 -14.76 -8.53 -9.83
C PRO A 145 -13.75 -9.23 -8.92
N ARG A 146 -12.45 -8.92 -9.06
CA ARG A 146 -11.36 -9.48 -8.25
C ARG A 146 -10.96 -8.63 -7.04
N VAL A 147 -11.67 -7.54 -6.75
CA VAL A 147 -11.37 -6.68 -5.59
C VAL A 147 -12.34 -6.91 -4.44
N ARG A 148 -11.93 -6.48 -3.25
CA ARG A 148 -12.84 -6.24 -2.13
C ARG A 148 -13.09 -4.73 -2.03
N LEU A 149 -14.36 -4.34 -2.04
CA LEU A 149 -14.76 -2.93 -1.89
C LEU A 149 -15.05 -2.63 -0.42
N LEU A 150 -14.35 -1.63 0.14
CA LEU A 150 -14.67 -0.98 1.41
C LEU A 150 -15.44 0.30 1.08
N THR A 151 -16.72 0.35 1.46
CA THR A 151 -17.66 1.44 1.15
C THR A 151 -18.56 1.70 2.35
N GLY A 152 -19.16 2.89 2.42
CA GLY A 152 -19.89 3.40 3.57
C GLY A 152 -19.03 4.22 4.53
N ALA A 153 -19.67 4.69 5.59
CA ALA A 153 -19.08 5.57 6.59
C ALA A 153 -18.58 4.84 7.84
N ALA A 154 -17.99 5.59 8.77
CA ALA A 154 -17.46 5.09 10.05
C ALA A 154 -16.33 4.06 9.92
N VAL A 155 -15.53 4.16 8.86
CA VAL A 155 -14.25 3.46 8.72
C VAL A 155 -13.28 3.99 9.79
N SER A 156 -12.50 3.10 10.41
CA SER A 156 -11.48 3.49 11.40
C SER A 156 -10.60 4.64 10.87
N PRO A 157 -10.14 5.58 11.71
CA PRO A 157 -9.15 6.58 11.32
C PRO A 157 -7.83 5.99 10.78
N THR A 158 -7.56 4.71 11.05
CA THR A 158 -6.44 3.96 10.47
C THR A 158 -6.78 3.23 9.16
N LEU A 159 -7.98 3.44 8.61
CA LEU A 159 -8.48 2.86 7.36
C LEU A 159 -8.49 1.33 7.31
N GLU A 160 -8.64 0.66 8.45
CA GLU A 160 -8.49 -0.80 8.56
C GLU A 160 -7.12 -1.33 8.08
N LEU A 161 -6.11 -0.45 8.02
CA LEU A 161 -4.75 -0.84 7.64
C LEU A 161 -4.07 -1.64 8.75
N ASP A 162 -3.30 -2.63 8.33
CA ASP A 162 -2.42 -3.44 9.17
C ASP A 162 -1.14 -3.80 8.38
N SER A 163 -0.20 -4.48 9.04
CA SER A 163 1.07 -4.88 8.41
C SER A 163 0.96 -6.00 7.36
N SER A 164 -0.24 -6.49 7.03
CA SER A 164 -0.44 -7.47 5.95
C SER A 164 -0.41 -6.84 4.56
N TYR A 165 -0.66 -5.53 4.46
CA TYR A 165 -0.58 -4.81 3.21
C TYR A 165 0.86 -4.59 2.77
N SER A 166 1.12 -4.84 1.49
CA SER A 166 2.44 -4.66 0.88
C SER A 166 2.63 -3.25 0.32
N ALA A 167 1.55 -2.57 -0.06
CA ALA A 167 1.60 -1.23 -0.63
C ALA A 167 0.25 -0.51 -0.54
N ILE A 168 0.31 0.82 -0.61
CA ILE A 168 -0.83 1.71 -0.86
C ILE A 168 -0.67 2.40 -2.21
N ILE A 169 -1.78 2.58 -2.93
CA ILE A 169 -1.85 3.48 -4.08
C ILE A 169 -3.05 4.43 -3.95
N PHE A 170 -2.98 5.56 -4.65
CA PHE A 170 -4.09 6.51 -4.78
C PHE A 170 -4.62 6.55 -6.21
N VAL A 171 -5.94 6.63 -6.37
CA VAL A 171 -6.61 6.89 -7.66
C VAL A 171 -7.59 8.04 -7.49
N GLY A 172 -7.53 9.02 -8.40
CA GLY A 172 -8.42 10.19 -8.37
C GLY A 172 -8.10 11.19 -7.27
N GLN A 173 -6.85 11.22 -6.77
CA GLN A 173 -6.45 12.07 -5.64
C GLN A 173 -6.12 13.50 -6.07
N HIS A 174 -6.48 14.47 -5.24
CA HIS A 174 -6.11 15.88 -5.41
C HIS A 174 -5.01 16.34 -4.44
N ALA A 175 -4.39 17.48 -4.76
CA ALA A 175 -3.39 18.13 -3.93
C ALA A 175 -4.01 18.82 -2.69
N LEU A 176 -3.17 19.07 -1.68
CA LEU A 176 -3.56 19.80 -0.48
C LEU A 176 -4.13 21.21 -0.76
N ALA A 177 -4.81 21.76 0.25
CA ALA A 177 -5.28 23.15 0.22
C ALA A 177 -4.13 24.13 -0.07
N GLY A 178 -4.38 25.06 -1.01
CA GLY A 178 -3.39 26.09 -1.37
C GLY A 178 -2.25 25.61 -2.28
N ALA A 179 -2.27 24.36 -2.74
CA ALA A 179 -1.32 23.88 -3.73
C ALA A 179 -1.38 24.70 -5.02
N GLU A 180 -0.22 25.17 -5.49
CA GLU A 180 -0.12 25.92 -6.74
C GLU A 180 -0.59 25.04 -7.91
N LYS A 181 -1.52 25.56 -8.72
CA LYS A 181 -2.11 24.85 -9.86
C LYS A 181 -2.76 23.51 -9.49
N GLY A 182 -3.18 23.35 -8.23
CA GLY A 182 -3.99 22.21 -7.79
C GLY A 182 -5.45 22.37 -8.21
N ILE A 183 -5.98 21.45 -9.00
CA ILE A 183 -7.41 21.42 -9.34
C ILE A 183 -8.18 20.90 -8.12
N LEU A 184 -9.18 21.65 -7.68
CA LEU A 184 -10.02 21.38 -6.51
C LEU A 184 -9.24 21.16 -5.20
N GLY A 185 -8.00 21.63 -5.13
CA GLY A 185 -7.12 21.41 -3.98
C GLY A 185 -7.72 21.90 -2.66
N HIS A 186 -7.79 20.99 -1.70
CA HIS A 186 -8.24 21.19 -0.32
C HIS A 186 -7.61 20.13 0.60
N SER A 187 -7.91 20.16 1.90
CA SER A 187 -7.41 19.17 2.86
C SER A 187 -8.54 18.67 3.75
N TYR A 188 -9.03 17.46 3.51
CA TYR A 188 -10.16 16.80 4.17
C TYR A 188 -11.48 17.56 4.00
N ASP A 189 -11.70 18.61 4.79
CA ASP A 189 -12.94 19.36 4.77
C ASP A 189 -12.73 20.68 4.05
N SER A 190 -13.15 20.67 2.78
CA SER A 190 -13.04 21.81 1.86
C SER A 190 -13.73 23.10 2.34
N GLN A 191 -14.64 23.01 3.32
CA GLN A 191 -15.37 24.18 3.83
C GLN A 191 -14.75 24.73 5.12
N ASN A 192 -14.20 23.85 5.97
CA ASN A 192 -13.84 24.21 7.33
C ASN A 192 -12.34 24.19 7.60
N ILE A 193 -11.53 23.52 6.78
CA ILE A 193 -10.07 23.43 6.98
C ILE A 193 -9.36 24.30 5.94
N GLN A 194 -8.54 25.23 6.42
CA GLN A 194 -7.72 26.09 5.57
C GLN A 194 -6.34 25.49 5.33
N ASN A 195 -5.69 24.99 6.37
CA ASN A 195 -4.35 24.42 6.31
C ASN A 195 -4.15 23.36 7.39
N ILE A 196 -3.32 22.35 7.08
CA ILE A 196 -2.80 21.40 8.06
C ILE A 196 -1.28 21.37 7.94
N TRP A 197 -0.59 21.27 9.07
CA TRP A 197 0.84 21.00 9.11
C TRP A 197 1.15 19.83 10.04
N VAL A 198 2.07 18.97 9.62
CA VAL A 198 2.68 17.95 10.49
C VAL A 198 4.15 18.33 10.70
N ASN A 199 4.55 18.61 11.94
CA ASN A 199 5.91 19.07 12.27
C ASN A 199 6.38 20.22 11.36
N LYS A 200 5.55 21.26 11.21
CA LYS A 200 5.75 22.45 10.35
C LYS A 200 5.68 22.20 8.85
N ARG A 201 5.59 20.96 8.39
CA ARG A 201 5.43 20.62 6.97
C ARG A 201 3.97 20.79 6.56
N PRO A 202 3.63 21.53 5.49
CA PRO A 202 2.28 21.53 4.93
C PRO A 202 1.85 20.11 4.54
N THR A 203 0.63 19.74 4.91
CA THR A 203 0.12 18.37 4.77
C THR A 203 -1.34 18.40 4.30
N GLY A 204 -1.66 17.67 3.24
CA GLY A 204 -3.03 17.30 2.88
C GLY A 204 -3.34 15.85 3.25
N GLU A 205 -4.34 15.28 2.60
CA GLU A 205 -4.69 13.86 2.73
C GLU A 205 -3.56 12.95 2.28
N ILE A 206 -2.90 13.27 1.15
CA ILE A 206 -1.73 12.52 0.64
C ILE A 206 -0.67 12.40 1.74
N GLY A 207 -0.24 13.54 2.29
CA GLY A 207 0.80 13.54 3.30
C GLY A 207 0.39 12.82 4.58
N ALA A 208 -0.84 13.00 5.04
CA ALA A 208 -1.36 12.35 6.23
C ALA A 208 -1.34 10.82 6.10
N ILE A 209 -1.88 10.31 4.99
CA ILE A 209 -1.90 8.87 4.71
C ILE A 209 -0.48 8.31 4.55
N VAL A 210 0.40 8.99 3.80
CA VAL A 210 1.81 8.55 3.64
C VAL A 210 2.49 8.40 5.01
N MET A 211 2.27 9.35 5.92
CA MET A 211 2.85 9.32 7.26
C MET A 211 2.23 8.24 8.16
N LEU A 212 0.90 8.06 8.11
CA LEU A 212 0.19 7.03 8.87
C LEU A 212 0.54 5.62 8.38
N ALA A 213 0.62 5.41 7.07
CA ALA A 213 1.05 4.15 6.45
C ALA A 213 2.46 3.73 6.91
N GLY A 214 3.34 4.69 7.15
CA GLY A 214 4.66 4.48 7.72
C GLY A 214 4.66 3.76 9.07
N VAL A 215 3.64 3.99 9.90
CA VAL A 215 3.47 3.31 11.21
C VAL A 215 3.30 1.80 11.03
N PHE A 216 2.57 1.39 9.99
CA PHE A 216 2.36 -0.01 9.63
C PHE A 216 3.49 -0.59 8.76
N GLY A 217 4.48 0.23 8.38
CA GLY A 217 5.56 -0.19 7.50
C GLY A 217 5.12 -0.39 6.04
N ILE A 218 4.06 0.29 5.61
CA ILE A 218 3.52 0.17 4.24
C ILE A 218 4.01 1.36 3.41
N PRO A 219 4.67 1.14 2.26
CA PRO A 219 5.01 2.22 1.34
C PRO A 219 3.79 2.64 0.50
N VAL A 220 3.68 3.93 0.21
CA VAL A 220 2.85 4.43 -0.90
C VAL A 220 3.69 4.35 -2.18
N ILE A 221 3.20 3.64 -3.19
CA ILE A 221 3.99 3.34 -4.40
C ILE A 221 3.50 4.09 -5.64
N MET A 222 2.27 4.58 -5.63
CA MET A 222 1.68 5.27 -6.77
C MET A 222 0.59 6.27 -6.36
N LEU A 223 0.46 7.35 -7.15
CA LEU A 223 -0.73 8.20 -7.18
C LEU A 223 -1.16 8.50 -8.62
N ALA A 224 -2.47 8.39 -8.88
CA ALA A 224 -3.12 8.96 -10.05
C ALA A 224 -3.97 10.17 -9.63
N GLY A 225 -3.79 11.28 -10.33
CA GLY A 225 -4.40 12.56 -9.97
C GLY A 225 -3.89 13.70 -10.84
N ASP A 226 -3.92 14.92 -10.30
CA ASP A 226 -3.34 16.07 -10.98
C ASP A 226 -1.82 16.20 -10.76
N THR A 227 -1.16 16.99 -11.61
CA THR A 227 0.28 17.29 -11.50
C THR A 227 0.66 17.84 -10.12
N ALA A 228 -0.21 18.63 -9.48
CA ALA A 228 0.05 19.18 -8.15
C ALA A 228 0.06 18.09 -7.07
N ALA A 229 -0.87 17.12 -7.12
CA ALA A 229 -0.92 15.96 -6.23
C ALA A 229 0.32 15.07 -6.41
N CYS A 230 0.74 14.85 -7.65
CA CYS A 230 1.97 14.11 -7.96
C CYS A 230 3.21 14.80 -7.38
N LYS A 231 3.30 16.13 -7.54
CA LYS A 231 4.35 16.95 -6.92
C LYS A 231 4.32 16.85 -5.39
N GLU A 232 3.15 16.88 -4.75
CA GLU A 232 3.02 16.71 -3.30
C GLU A 232 3.54 15.33 -2.86
N LEU A 233 3.11 14.25 -3.51
CA LEU A 233 3.57 12.90 -3.18
C LEU A 233 5.09 12.78 -3.31
N HIS A 234 5.68 13.28 -4.40
CA HIS A 234 7.13 13.19 -4.63
C HIS A 234 7.96 13.94 -3.61
N GLN A 235 7.42 14.95 -2.92
CA GLN A 235 8.14 15.58 -1.81
C GLN A 235 8.30 14.64 -0.60
N LEU A 236 7.49 13.60 -0.49
CA LEU A 236 7.52 12.60 0.58
C LEU A 236 8.12 11.28 0.11
N VAL A 237 7.73 10.82 -1.07
CA VAL A 237 8.15 9.55 -1.68
C VAL A 237 8.66 9.83 -3.11
N PRO A 238 9.93 10.26 -3.29
CA PRO A 238 10.44 10.69 -4.59
C PRO A 238 10.43 9.61 -5.67
N GLN A 239 10.42 8.32 -5.28
CA GLN A 239 10.42 7.21 -6.23
C GLN A 239 9.02 6.82 -6.73
N ALA A 240 7.95 7.31 -6.08
CA ALA A 240 6.56 6.92 -6.35
C ALA A 240 6.20 7.11 -7.83
N GLU A 241 5.48 6.14 -8.39
CA GLU A 241 4.92 6.30 -9.74
C GLU A 241 3.80 7.33 -9.71
N CYS A 242 3.75 8.19 -10.72
CA CYS A 242 2.71 9.20 -10.85
C CYS A 242 2.03 9.07 -12.22
N ALA A 243 0.71 8.93 -12.18
CA ALA A 243 -0.17 9.04 -13.34
C ALA A 243 -0.82 10.43 -13.32
N GLU A 244 -0.13 11.41 -13.91
CA GLU A 244 -0.63 12.78 -14.07
C GLU A 244 -1.70 12.81 -15.15
N VAL A 245 -2.96 12.55 -14.77
CA VAL A 245 -4.08 12.46 -15.71
C VAL A 245 -4.66 13.84 -16.05
N LYS A 246 -4.26 14.87 -15.31
CA LYS A 246 -4.60 16.27 -15.57
C LYS A 246 -3.61 17.25 -14.97
N SER A 247 -3.63 18.49 -15.45
CA SER A 247 -2.80 19.58 -14.94
C SER A 247 -3.60 20.87 -14.80
N GLY A 248 -3.41 21.61 -13.70
CA GLY A 248 -4.15 22.83 -13.42
C GLY A 248 -3.62 24.06 -14.13
N VAL A 249 -4.56 24.86 -14.65
CA VAL A 249 -4.35 26.28 -14.98
C VAL A 249 -4.79 27.14 -13.80
N SER A 250 -5.87 26.76 -13.14
CA SER A 250 -6.39 27.34 -11.89
C SER A 250 -6.99 26.24 -11.02
N ARG A 251 -7.62 26.62 -9.90
CA ARG A 251 -8.31 25.66 -9.03
C ARG A 251 -9.46 24.91 -9.72
N THR A 252 -10.07 25.48 -10.76
CA THR A 252 -11.28 24.91 -11.42
C THR A 252 -11.15 24.84 -12.94
N ALA A 253 -9.93 24.96 -13.46
CA ALA A 253 -9.66 24.85 -14.90
C ALA A 253 -8.30 24.20 -15.13
N GLY A 254 -8.19 23.36 -16.16
CA GLY A 254 -6.95 22.65 -16.46
C GLY A 254 -7.02 21.85 -17.76
N PHE A 255 -5.89 21.23 -18.11
CA PHE A 255 -5.80 20.28 -19.20
C PHE A 255 -6.02 18.87 -18.67
N MET A 256 -6.84 18.09 -19.38
CA MET A 256 -7.30 16.77 -18.97
C MET A 256 -6.91 15.77 -20.06
N LEU A 257 -6.45 14.58 -19.67
CA LEU A 257 -6.39 13.45 -20.60
C LEU A 257 -7.82 12.97 -20.91
N SER A 258 -8.02 12.39 -22.10
CA SER A 258 -9.26 11.65 -22.35
C SER A 258 -9.34 10.45 -21.40
N HIS A 259 -10.55 10.03 -21.02
CA HIS A 259 -10.71 8.92 -20.07
C HIS A 259 -9.97 7.63 -20.50
N PRO A 260 -9.99 7.18 -21.78
CA PRO A 260 -9.18 6.05 -22.22
C PRO A 260 -7.67 6.26 -22.05
N ALA A 261 -7.16 7.48 -22.27
CA ALA A 261 -5.75 7.80 -22.07
C ALA A 261 -5.37 7.81 -20.58
N SER A 262 -6.25 8.33 -19.71
CA SER A 262 -6.09 8.23 -18.25
C SER A 262 -6.02 6.78 -17.79
N CYS A 263 -6.96 5.94 -18.22
CA CYS A 263 -6.97 4.51 -17.87
C CYS A 263 -5.69 3.81 -18.33
N ALA A 264 -5.23 4.05 -19.56
CA ALA A 264 -4.00 3.45 -20.07
C ALA A 264 -2.76 3.86 -19.25
N LEU A 265 -2.65 5.15 -18.90
CA LEU A 265 -1.56 5.65 -18.06
C LEU A 265 -1.61 5.06 -16.65
N ILE A 266 -2.79 5.02 -16.04
CA ILE A 266 -2.99 4.48 -14.68
C ILE A 266 -2.66 2.99 -14.64
N HIS A 267 -3.11 2.21 -15.62
CA HIS A 267 -2.76 0.80 -15.77
C HIS A 267 -1.24 0.59 -15.80
N GLU A 268 -0.53 1.31 -16.67
CA GLU A 268 0.93 1.19 -16.80
C GLU A 268 1.63 1.52 -15.49
N LYS A 269 1.23 2.62 -14.84
CA LYS A 269 1.83 3.11 -13.59
C LYS A 269 1.57 2.17 -12.41
N ALA A 270 0.38 1.59 -12.33
CA ALA A 270 0.03 0.62 -11.30
C ALA A 270 0.86 -0.66 -11.43
N ARG A 271 0.98 -1.18 -12.66
CA ARG A 271 1.83 -2.35 -12.98
C ARG A 271 3.27 -2.09 -12.58
N ARG A 272 3.86 -1.00 -13.07
CA ARG A 272 5.25 -0.63 -12.78
C ARG A 272 5.51 -0.40 -11.30
N GLY A 273 4.61 0.29 -10.61
CA GLY A 273 4.73 0.55 -9.17
C GLY A 273 4.84 -0.76 -8.40
N LEU A 274 4.05 -1.77 -8.74
CA LEU A 274 4.07 -3.04 -8.03
C LEU A 274 5.22 -3.98 -8.44
N GLU A 275 5.68 -3.90 -9.69
CA GLU A 275 6.91 -4.57 -10.15
C GLU A 275 8.14 -4.06 -9.40
N ARG A 276 8.18 -2.75 -9.17
CA ARG A 276 9.27 -2.04 -8.48
C ARG A 276 9.10 -1.99 -6.95
N LEU A 277 8.20 -2.79 -6.37
CA LEU A 277 7.82 -2.70 -4.96
C LEU A 277 9.02 -2.63 -3.99
N ALA A 278 10.09 -3.38 -4.28
CA ALA A 278 11.30 -3.42 -3.45
C ALA A 278 12.08 -2.09 -3.39
N GLU A 279 11.83 -1.15 -4.30
CA GLU A 279 12.48 0.17 -4.36
C GLU A 279 11.87 1.18 -3.38
N PHE A 280 10.63 0.95 -2.94
CA PHE A 280 9.89 1.91 -2.12
C PHE A 280 10.11 1.65 -0.63
N LYS A 281 10.41 2.73 0.11
CA LYS A 281 10.54 2.68 1.57
C LYS A 281 9.35 3.36 2.23
N PRO A 282 8.77 2.77 3.29
CA PRO A 282 7.74 3.44 4.07
C PRO A 282 8.24 4.77 4.62
N TYR A 283 7.46 5.84 4.46
CA TYR A 283 7.81 7.15 5.00
C TYR A 283 7.46 7.20 6.49
N ARG A 284 8.48 7.27 7.36
CA ARG A 284 8.29 7.26 8.81
C ARG A 284 8.54 8.63 9.41
N VAL A 285 7.60 9.09 10.23
CA VAL A 285 7.78 10.28 11.09
C VAL A 285 8.26 9.81 12.45
N VAL A 286 9.46 10.25 12.85
CA VAL A 286 10.00 9.98 14.19
C VAL A 286 9.48 11.06 15.15
N GLY A 287 9.07 10.64 16.35
CA GLY A 287 8.41 11.51 17.33
C GLY A 287 9.32 12.54 18.00
N PRO A 288 8.74 13.45 18.82
CA PRO A 288 7.30 13.72 18.98
C PRO A 288 6.68 14.41 17.75
N VAL A 289 5.35 14.35 17.63
CA VAL A 289 4.62 14.92 16.49
C VAL A 289 3.64 15.99 16.92
N GLU A 290 3.64 17.09 16.18
CA GLU A 290 2.68 18.19 16.25
C GLU A 290 1.87 18.23 14.94
N VAL A 291 0.56 18.05 15.04
CA VAL A 291 -0.40 18.35 13.97
C VAL A 291 -1.01 19.72 14.28
N LYS A 292 -0.79 20.70 13.40
CA LYS A 292 -1.40 22.03 13.51
C LYS A 292 -2.47 22.16 12.44
N VAL A 293 -3.66 22.61 12.81
CA VAL A 293 -4.79 22.78 11.90
C VAL A 293 -5.27 24.22 12.00
N GLU A 294 -5.31 24.90 10.87
CA GLU A 294 -5.96 26.20 10.74
C GLU A 294 -7.31 26.01 10.05
N LEU A 295 -8.35 26.48 10.69
CA LEU A 295 -9.73 26.43 10.22
C LEU A 295 -10.07 27.68 9.40
N THR A 296 -11.07 27.57 8.54
CA THR A 296 -11.71 28.73 7.93
C THR A 296 -12.51 29.50 8.99
N THR A 297 -12.99 30.71 8.66
CA THR A 297 -13.86 31.46 9.59
C THR A 297 -15.19 30.76 9.89
N LYS A 298 -15.58 29.77 9.07
CA LYS A 298 -16.78 28.93 9.28
C LYS A 298 -16.47 27.63 10.02
N GLY A 299 -15.19 27.27 10.17
CA GLY A 299 -14.78 26.01 10.78
C GLY A 299 -15.00 26.01 12.28
N ASN A 300 -16.11 25.44 12.72
CA ASN A 300 -16.34 25.06 14.11
C ASN A 300 -16.43 23.55 14.22
N ARG A 301 -15.40 22.91 14.79
CA ARG A 301 -15.35 21.45 14.97
C ARG A 301 -15.61 21.00 16.41
N GLY A 302 -16.03 21.90 17.30
CA GLY A 302 -16.30 21.55 18.69
C GLY A 302 -15.08 21.05 19.47
N PHE A 303 -13.86 21.28 18.97
CA PHE A 303 -12.62 20.96 19.68
C PHE A 303 -12.60 21.64 21.05
N ARG A 304 -12.02 20.95 22.04
CA ARG A 304 -11.87 21.47 23.41
C ARG A 304 -10.44 21.29 23.89
N PRO A 305 -9.86 22.27 24.60
CA PRO A 305 -8.55 22.11 25.20
C PRO A 305 -8.53 20.91 26.16
N ARG A 306 -7.51 20.07 26.00
CA ARG A 306 -7.23 18.88 26.84
C ARG A 306 -5.76 18.51 26.69
N GLU A 307 -5.30 17.46 27.37
CA GLU A 307 -3.92 17.00 27.23
C GLU A 307 -3.56 16.74 25.75
N GLY A 308 -2.50 17.43 25.29
CA GLY A 308 -2.04 17.36 23.90
C GLY A 308 -2.94 18.08 22.88
N VAL A 309 -3.99 18.81 23.29
CA VAL A 309 -4.87 19.58 22.39
C VAL A 309 -4.98 21.02 22.89
N GLU A 310 -4.49 21.96 22.09
CA GLU A 310 -4.39 23.38 22.44
C GLU A 310 -5.02 24.23 21.34
N GLN A 311 -5.77 25.26 21.76
CA GLN A 311 -6.22 26.32 20.85
C GLN A 311 -5.18 27.46 20.89
N LEU A 312 -4.49 27.68 19.77
CA LEU A 312 -3.47 28.73 19.67
C LEU A 312 -4.10 30.11 19.44
N ASN A 313 -5.21 30.16 18.70
CA ASN A 313 -6.02 31.35 18.44
C ASN A 313 -7.42 30.94 17.96
N ASP A 314 -8.26 31.91 17.62
CA ASP A 314 -9.66 31.70 17.20
C ASP A 314 -9.84 30.68 16.06
N ARG A 315 -8.82 30.45 15.23
CA ARG A 315 -8.89 29.57 14.06
C ARG A 315 -7.86 28.45 14.07
N THR A 316 -6.92 28.42 15.00
CA THR A 316 -5.77 27.50 14.95
C THR A 316 -5.75 26.58 16.16
N TRP A 317 -5.68 25.28 15.88
CA TRP A 317 -5.58 24.22 16.87
C TRP A 317 -4.29 23.43 16.69
N ILE A 318 -3.76 22.94 17.80
CA ILE A 318 -2.55 22.12 17.84
C ILE A 318 -2.86 20.82 18.56
N PHE A 319 -2.46 19.70 17.95
CA PHE A 319 -2.61 18.35 18.46
C PHE A 319 -1.21 17.72 18.57
N ARG A 320 -0.75 17.44 19.79
CA ARG A 320 0.56 16.86 20.08
C ARG A 320 0.42 15.42 20.53
N GLY A 321 1.28 14.57 19.98
CA GLY A 321 1.35 13.16 20.34
C GLY A 321 2.78 12.66 20.40
N LYS A 322 2.94 11.50 21.05
CA LYS A 322 4.24 10.81 21.12
C LYS A 322 4.75 10.36 19.75
N ASP A 323 3.83 10.14 18.82
CA ASP A 323 4.05 9.75 17.43
C ASP A 323 2.93 10.32 16.55
N ILE A 324 3.01 10.08 15.23
CA ILE A 324 2.02 10.57 14.26
C ILE A 324 0.63 9.99 14.52
N LEU A 325 0.51 8.71 14.92
CA LEU A 325 -0.78 8.07 15.13
C LEU A 325 -1.53 8.71 16.30
N ASP A 326 -0.84 8.90 17.43
CA ASP A 326 -1.42 9.55 18.61
C ASP A 326 -1.83 11.01 18.33
N ALA A 327 -0.96 11.78 17.66
CA ALA A 327 -1.26 13.17 17.29
C ALA A 327 -2.45 13.26 16.30
N TRP A 328 -2.50 12.34 15.32
CA TRP A 328 -3.54 12.32 14.30
C TRP A 328 -4.90 11.90 14.87
N LEU A 329 -4.94 10.85 15.71
CA LEU A 329 -6.18 10.42 16.37
C LEU A 329 -6.77 11.54 17.24
N LYS A 330 -5.92 12.33 17.91
CA LYS A 330 -6.38 13.51 18.65
C LYS A 330 -7.04 14.55 17.76
N PHE A 331 -6.68 14.66 16.49
CA PHE A 331 -7.30 15.54 15.50
C PHE A 331 -8.56 14.91 14.87
N SER A 332 -8.50 13.64 14.46
CA SER A 332 -9.53 13.00 13.64
C SER A 332 -10.69 12.39 14.43
N SER A 333 -10.53 12.16 15.74
CA SER A 333 -11.57 11.54 16.58
C SER A 333 -12.50 12.58 17.19
N PHE A 334 -13.38 13.18 16.39
CA PHE A 334 -14.51 14.01 16.83
C PHE A 334 -15.68 13.96 15.86
#